data_AF-A0A7C4RHJ0-F1
#
_entry.id   AF-A0A7C4RHJ0-F1
#
_cell.length_a   1.000
_cell.length_b   1.000
_cell.length_c   1.000
_cell.angle_alpha   90.00
_cell.angle_beta   90.00
_cell.angle_gamma   90.00
#
_symmetry.space_group_name_H-M   'P 1'
#
loop_
_entity.id
_entity.type
_entity.pdbx_description
1 polymer ?
#
loop_
_entity_poly.entity_id
_entity_poly.type
_entity_poly.pdbx_seq_one_letter_code
_entity_poly.pdbx_strand_id
1 'polypeptide(L)'
;MKGKEIMGIKIKSHTFMFLTLSASSLVASLFFSSLFKEWLIFYLSAPFAVSLFFLMLLNREGNGIVLKIVYSCNPKILLMVLSVLCMTLVLAVPTFEVSMLEWMKTPPLSLVRYISALFLTSFLPGYLILKSVDRKGGIRGCAAIVLCYLLSLFLSFLAGFLILLSSNSVSVLGSPVIVVINLILLAVYYFTSRKVDEYRSLTLNSFELGIILPVFVEIILGSLIVMLSNMPLTSGDMRRHYGFALQFSQRFPIYAGKIIAYPGGYLFHVYLAVVFSLSGIPPALAEQGLYLISFMPILAFYSAMKAWFPEKEEKTPIVATFLSILLGFGGLYALYLRYMQPAFSVTQLLSIATYKTYDIYMRIILLPDIVAPICNIGLPVLLMLLYFLRKDTCSYTKKAIVPILIALGWLGHIAESIIFIFILLVYTLFFRQSRGGRFGPHVMLGLFLVAMVDLIAPAQIYLRSVKEEFSTPFFTSLSLSMLITVIEVIEDKLMVNFSMNIKNFTLKRLETVWRFGRWILLYAYIFSFIVWLAVEKNFNLWEWGGYSSVPFFVFPLRFGAVGLLAVT
;
A
#
# COMPACT_ATOMS: atom_id res chain seq x y z
N MET A 1 31.93 -33.53 -46.34
CA MET A 1 32.12 -33.32 -44.88
C MET A 1 31.66 -31.91 -44.55
N LYS A 2 30.47 -31.75 -43.95
CA LYS A 2 29.99 -30.47 -43.41
C LYS A 2 30.48 -30.35 -41.97
N GLY A 3 31.25 -29.31 -41.68
CA GLY A 3 31.79 -29.04 -40.35
C GLY A 3 30.69 -28.86 -39.32
N LYS A 4 30.82 -29.59 -38.21
CA LYS A 4 29.98 -29.48 -37.01
C LYS A 4 30.37 -28.17 -36.32
N GLU A 5 29.62 -27.09 -36.53
CA GLU A 5 29.74 -25.91 -35.68
C GLU A 5 29.33 -26.29 -34.26
N ILE A 6 30.33 -26.40 -33.37
CA ILE A 6 30.10 -26.53 -31.94
C ILE A 6 29.51 -25.20 -31.49
N MET A 7 28.21 -25.20 -31.19
CA MET A 7 27.47 -24.04 -30.71
C MET A 7 28.02 -23.65 -29.33
N GLY A 8 29.02 -22.77 -29.31
CA GLY A 8 29.62 -22.24 -28.10
C GLY A 8 28.62 -21.38 -27.35
N ILE A 9 28.15 -21.86 -26.20
CA ILE A 9 27.30 -21.09 -25.30
C ILE A 9 28.16 -19.97 -24.69
N LYS A 10 28.14 -18.78 -25.30
CA LYS A 10 28.70 -17.57 -24.68
C LYS A 10 27.79 -17.17 -23.51
N ILE A 11 28.15 -17.62 -22.30
CA ILE A 11 27.56 -17.11 -21.06
C ILE A 11 28.05 -15.67 -20.90
N LYS A 12 27.13 -14.70 -20.97
CA LYS A 12 27.46 -13.28 -20.71
C LYS A 12 27.85 -13.11 -19.23
N SER A 13 28.82 -12.24 -18.93
CA SER A 13 29.33 -12.07 -17.55
C SER A 13 28.23 -11.68 -16.55
N HIS A 14 27.23 -10.91 -16.98
CA HIS A 14 26.07 -10.58 -16.14
C HIS A 14 25.26 -11.82 -15.73
N THR A 15 25.07 -12.80 -16.61
CA THR A 15 24.38 -14.05 -16.28
C THR A 15 25.15 -14.84 -15.23
N PHE A 16 26.48 -14.90 -15.39
CA PHE A 16 27.34 -15.53 -14.39
C PHE A 16 27.23 -14.81 -13.04
N MET A 17 27.28 -13.48 -13.01
CA MET A 17 27.14 -12.68 -11.80
C MET A 17 25.81 -12.92 -11.08
N PHE A 18 24.67 -12.94 -11.78
CA PHE A 18 23.37 -13.22 -11.16
C PHE A 18 23.22 -14.67 -10.71
N LEU A 19 23.78 -15.65 -11.45
CA LEU A 19 23.82 -17.04 -11.01
C LEU A 19 24.63 -17.18 -9.71
N THR A 20 25.80 -16.55 -9.67
CA THR A 20 26.64 -16.54 -8.46
C THR A 20 25.93 -15.83 -7.32
N LEU A 21 25.21 -14.73 -7.57
CA LEU A 21 24.42 -14.03 -6.55
C LEU A 21 23.27 -14.90 -6.01
N SER A 22 22.46 -15.50 -6.88
CA SER A 22 21.36 -16.38 -6.46
C SER A 22 21.87 -17.63 -5.72
N ALA A 23 22.90 -18.30 -6.24
CA ALA A 23 23.52 -19.45 -5.58
C ALA A 23 24.17 -19.03 -4.25
N SER A 24 24.87 -17.90 -4.21
CA SER A 24 25.45 -17.37 -2.97
C SER A 24 24.37 -17.01 -1.95
N SER A 25 23.22 -16.48 -2.39
CA SER A 25 22.08 -16.20 -1.53
C SER A 25 21.49 -17.49 -0.96
N LEU A 26 21.26 -18.53 -1.78
CA LEU A 26 20.78 -19.84 -1.31
C LEU A 26 21.75 -20.50 -0.32
N VAL A 27 23.04 -20.45 -0.62
CA VAL A 27 24.09 -21.01 0.25
C VAL A 27 24.19 -20.20 1.54
N ALA A 28 24.14 -18.87 1.49
CA ALA A 28 24.11 -18.02 2.67
C ALA A 28 22.87 -18.30 3.51
N SER A 29 21.70 -18.44 2.88
CA SER A 29 20.44 -18.80 3.54
C SER A 29 20.51 -20.17 4.24
N LEU A 30 21.07 -21.18 3.57
CA LEU A 30 21.32 -22.51 4.16
C LEU A 30 22.31 -22.43 5.32
N PHE A 31 23.43 -21.73 5.12
CA PHE A 31 24.45 -21.53 6.13
C PHE A 31 23.88 -20.83 7.36
N PHE A 32 23.16 -19.73 7.18
CA PHE A 32 22.50 -19.02 8.27
C PHE A 32 21.45 -19.92 8.92
N SER A 33 20.54 -20.53 8.16
CA SER A 33 19.54 -21.45 8.73
C SER A 33 20.16 -22.55 9.61
N SER A 34 21.27 -23.15 9.16
CA SER A 34 22.04 -24.11 9.95
C SER A 34 22.71 -23.48 11.18
N LEU A 35 23.33 -22.31 11.02
CA LEU A 35 24.00 -21.57 12.10
C LEU A 35 23.01 -21.18 13.22
N PHE A 36 21.80 -20.76 12.83
CA PHE A 36 20.74 -20.38 13.76
C PHE A 36 19.95 -21.57 14.28
N LYS A 37 20.07 -22.76 13.65
CA LYS A 37 19.18 -23.92 13.84
C LYS A 37 17.72 -23.56 13.61
N GLU A 38 17.46 -22.71 12.62
CA GLU A 38 16.14 -22.17 12.32
C GLU A 38 15.84 -22.32 10.82
N TRP A 39 15.07 -23.35 10.47
CA TRP A 39 14.71 -23.64 9.08
C TRP A 39 13.83 -22.55 8.46
N LEU A 40 13.11 -21.76 9.28
CA LEU A 40 12.32 -20.64 8.81
C LEU A 40 13.15 -19.61 8.03
N ILE A 41 14.41 -19.39 8.41
CA ILE A 41 15.32 -18.47 7.71
C ILE A 41 15.52 -18.93 6.26
N PHE A 42 15.74 -20.23 6.05
CA PHE A 42 15.88 -20.79 4.71
C PHE A 42 14.56 -20.70 3.94
N TYR A 43 13.43 -21.06 4.55
CA TYR A 43 12.13 -21.01 3.88
C TYR A 43 11.70 -19.59 3.47
N LEU A 44 12.03 -18.57 4.26
CA LEU A 44 11.73 -17.18 3.94
C LEU A 44 12.66 -16.61 2.84
N SER A 45 13.92 -17.03 2.82
CA SER A 45 14.92 -16.48 1.89
C SER A 45 15.10 -17.30 0.61
N ALA A 46 14.62 -18.55 0.55
CA ALA A 46 14.62 -19.36 -0.65
C ALA A 46 13.76 -18.75 -1.78
N PRO A 47 12.53 -18.24 -1.54
CA PRO A 47 11.77 -17.49 -2.52
C PRO A 47 12.55 -16.31 -3.10
N PHE A 48 13.24 -15.55 -2.25
CA PHE A 48 14.09 -14.42 -2.66
C PHE A 48 15.23 -14.85 -3.59
N ALA A 49 15.96 -15.91 -3.24
CA ALA A 49 17.05 -16.41 -4.06
C ALA A 49 16.55 -17.03 -5.38
N VAL A 50 15.38 -17.69 -5.35
CA VAL A 50 14.67 -18.18 -6.54
C VAL A 50 14.21 -17.00 -7.42
N SER A 51 13.80 -15.88 -6.83
CA SER A 51 13.46 -14.64 -7.57
C SER A 51 14.65 -14.11 -8.33
N LEU A 52 15.83 -14.05 -7.69
CA LEU A 52 17.09 -13.63 -8.33
C LEU A 52 17.47 -14.58 -9.46
N PHE A 53 17.22 -15.88 -9.31
CA PHE A 53 17.44 -16.87 -10.36
C PHE A 53 16.47 -16.69 -11.54
N PHE A 54 15.19 -16.43 -11.29
CA PHE A 54 14.23 -16.12 -12.36
C PHE A 54 14.57 -14.80 -13.07
N LEU A 55 15.04 -13.79 -12.32
CA LEU A 55 15.53 -12.53 -12.85
C LEU A 55 16.71 -12.76 -13.82
N MET A 56 17.60 -13.71 -13.51
CA MET A 56 18.67 -14.15 -14.40
C MET A 56 18.14 -14.80 -15.69
N LEU A 57 17.19 -15.73 -15.58
CA LEU A 57 16.62 -16.45 -16.73
C LEU A 57 15.87 -15.52 -17.67
N LEU A 58 15.16 -14.53 -17.13
CA LEU A 58 14.28 -13.63 -17.87
C LEU A 58 15.02 -12.42 -18.47
N ASN A 59 16.23 -12.09 -17.99
CA ASN A 59 17.05 -11.00 -18.53
C ASN A 59 17.90 -11.41 -19.76
N ARG A 60 17.63 -12.58 -20.37
CA ARG A 60 18.30 -13.03 -21.60
C ARG A 60 17.75 -12.25 -22.79
N GLU A 61 18.56 -11.35 -23.34
CA GLU A 61 18.21 -10.42 -24.44
C GLU A 61 17.42 -11.05 -25.61
N GLY A 62 16.42 -10.29 -26.08
CA GLY A 62 15.95 -10.29 -27.47
C GLY A 62 14.50 -10.70 -27.65
N ASN A 63 14.12 -11.84 -27.08
CA ASN A 63 12.78 -12.38 -27.26
C ASN A 63 12.09 -12.38 -25.90
N GLY A 64 11.58 -11.22 -25.50
CA GLY A 64 10.68 -11.16 -24.34
C GLY A 64 9.60 -12.21 -24.55
N ILE A 65 9.59 -13.25 -23.71
CA ILE A 65 8.56 -14.29 -23.77
C ILE A 65 7.30 -13.59 -23.29
N VAL A 66 6.52 -13.07 -24.24
CA VAL A 66 5.22 -12.48 -23.95
C VAL A 66 4.30 -13.65 -23.72
N LEU A 67 3.95 -13.88 -22.45
CA LEU A 67 2.88 -14.80 -22.10
C LEU A 67 1.58 -14.15 -22.57
N LYS A 68 1.14 -14.57 -23.75
CA LYS A 68 -0.15 -14.18 -24.33
C LYS A 68 -1.19 -15.17 -23.84
N ILE A 69 -1.86 -14.84 -22.73
CA ILE A 69 -2.96 -15.67 -22.27
C ILE A 69 -4.19 -15.30 -23.10
N VAL A 70 -4.59 -16.22 -23.98
CA VAL A 70 -5.82 -16.11 -24.77
C VAL A 70 -6.93 -16.73 -23.94
N TYR A 71 -7.80 -15.89 -23.39
CA TYR A 71 -8.99 -16.37 -22.70
C TYR A 71 -10.13 -16.48 -23.72
N SER A 72 -10.65 -17.69 -23.89
CA SER A 72 -11.83 -17.95 -24.73
C SER A 72 -13.13 -17.46 -24.07
N CYS A 73 -13.13 -17.24 -22.76
CA CYS A 73 -14.29 -16.79 -22.01
C CYS A 73 -14.39 -15.26 -22.03
N ASN A 74 -15.59 -14.74 -22.29
CA ASN A 74 -15.85 -13.30 -22.25
C ASN A 74 -15.62 -12.78 -20.82
N PRO A 75 -14.69 -11.84 -20.60
CA PRO A 75 -14.35 -11.35 -19.26
C PRO A 75 -15.54 -10.71 -18.54
N LYS A 76 -16.55 -10.22 -19.26
CA LYS A 76 -17.81 -9.72 -18.67
C LYS A 76 -18.61 -10.85 -18.02
N ILE A 77 -18.70 -12.00 -18.69
CA ILE A 77 -19.43 -13.18 -18.17
C ILE A 77 -18.70 -13.72 -16.94
N LEU A 78 -17.37 -13.84 -17.01
CA LEU A 78 -16.57 -14.29 -15.86
C LEU A 78 -16.76 -13.37 -14.64
N LEU A 79 -16.73 -12.05 -14.84
CA LEU A 79 -16.96 -11.08 -13.77
C LEU A 79 -18.38 -11.19 -13.20
N MET A 80 -19.39 -11.37 -14.05
CA MET A 80 -20.78 -11.53 -13.63
C MET A 80 -20.93 -12.80 -12.78
N VAL A 81 -20.41 -13.94 -13.26
CA VAL A 81 -20.43 -15.22 -12.53
C VAL A 81 -19.71 -15.09 -11.20
N LEU A 82 -18.51 -14.50 -11.18
CA LEU A 82 -17.77 -14.27 -9.94
C LEU A 82 -18.55 -13.39 -8.95
N SER A 83 -19.16 -12.29 -9.44
CA SER A 83 -19.93 -11.37 -8.59
C SER A 83 -21.16 -12.06 -7.98
N VAL A 84 -21.94 -12.77 -8.81
CA VAL A 84 -23.12 -13.52 -8.35
C VAL A 84 -22.69 -14.61 -7.38
N LEU A 85 -21.63 -15.37 -7.67
CA LEU A 85 -21.10 -16.40 -6.79
C LEU A 85 -20.72 -15.83 -5.42
N CYS A 86 -19.98 -14.72 -5.37
CA CYS A 86 -19.63 -14.08 -4.11
C CYS A 86 -20.85 -13.62 -3.31
N MET A 87 -21.86 -13.04 -3.97
CA MET A 87 -23.12 -12.64 -3.32
C MET A 87 -23.87 -13.84 -2.76
N THR A 88 -24.00 -14.91 -3.55
CA THR A 88 -24.65 -16.15 -3.13
C THR A 88 -23.92 -16.77 -1.94
N LEU A 89 -22.59 -16.82 -1.95
CA LEU A 89 -21.80 -17.37 -0.84
C LEU A 89 -21.97 -16.57 0.45
N VAL A 90 -22.00 -15.23 0.38
CA VAL A 90 -22.21 -14.38 1.57
C VAL A 90 -23.63 -14.52 2.15
N LEU A 91 -24.64 -14.76 1.30
CA LEU A 91 -26.03 -14.91 1.74
C LEU A 91 -26.38 -16.33 2.16
N ALA A 92 -25.83 -17.36 1.52
CA ALA A 92 -26.23 -18.76 1.69
C ALA A 92 -25.41 -19.51 2.73
N VAL A 93 -24.13 -19.19 2.90
CA VAL A 93 -23.27 -19.85 3.89
C VAL A 93 -23.56 -19.24 5.28
N PRO A 94 -23.92 -20.02 6.31
CA PRO A 94 -24.23 -19.48 7.64
C PRO A 94 -23.00 -18.89 8.34
N THR A 95 -23.23 -18.04 9.35
CA THR A 95 -22.18 -17.47 10.19
C THR A 95 -21.58 -18.56 11.09
N PHE A 96 -20.26 -18.57 11.25
CA PHE A 96 -19.56 -19.45 12.17
C PHE A 96 -19.29 -18.73 13.49
N GLU A 97 -20.11 -19.00 14.51
CA GLU A 97 -20.13 -18.29 15.79
C GLU A 97 -19.31 -19.02 16.87
N VAL A 98 -18.02 -19.23 16.62
CA VAL A 98 -17.12 -19.86 17.60
C VAL A 98 -16.14 -18.83 18.16
N SER A 99 -15.64 -19.08 19.37
CA SER A 99 -14.56 -18.28 19.95
C SER A 99 -13.36 -18.19 19.00
N MET A 100 -12.74 -17.02 18.94
CA MET A 100 -11.51 -16.75 18.17
C MET A 100 -10.36 -17.71 18.51
N LEU A 101 -10.35 -18.29 19.71
CA LEU A 101 -9.33 -19.25 20.14
C LEU A 101 -9.42 -20.59 19.40
N GLU A 102 -10.58 -20.89 18.81
CA GLU A 102 -10.81 -22.12 18.05
C GLU A 102 -10.74 -21.89 16.54
N TRP A 103 -9.95 -20.91 16.09
CA TRP A 103 -9.85 -20.55 14.67
C TRP A 103 -9.49 -21.74 13.77
N MET A 104 -8.69 -22.68 14.26
CA MET A 104 -8.36 -23.95 13.58
C MET A 104 -9.58 -24.81 13.23
N LYS A 105 -10.71 -24.61 13.92
CA LYS A 105 -11.98 -25.30 13.66
C LYS A 105 -12.85 -24.58 12.62
N THR A 106 -12.38 -23.47 12.05
CA THR A 106 -13.15 -22.68 11.08
C THR A 106 -13.39 -23.54 9.82
N PRO A 107 -14.66 -23.80 9.45
CA PRO A 107 -14.96 -24.62 8.29
C PRO A 107 -14.39 -24.00 7.01
N PRO A 108 -13.88 -24.80 6.05
CA PRO A 108 -13.40 -24.28 4.77
C PRO A 108 -14.43 -23.41 4.04
N LEU A 109 -15.72 -23.75 4.15
CA LEU A 109 -16.80 -22.98 3.53
C LEU A 109 -16.95 -21.57 4.13
N SER A 110 -16.69 -21.40 5.44
CA SER A 110 -16.69 -20.08 6.10
C SER A 110 -15.49 -19.24 5.64
N LEU A 111 -14.34 -19.86 5.37
CA LEU A 111 -13.18 -19.17 4.76
C LEU A 111 -13.51 -18.70 3.33
N VAL A 112 -14.19 -19.53 2.55
CA VAL A 112 -14.67 -19.15 1.20
C VAL A 112 -15.65 -17.97 1.28
N ARG A 113 -16.60 -17.99 2.23
CA ARG A 113 -17.48 -16.85 2.51
C ARG A 113 -16.70 -15.59 2.87
N TYR A 114 -15.67 -15.70 3.72
CA TYR A 114 -14.81 -14.57 4.07
C TYR A 114 -14.08 -13.99 2.85
N ILE A 115 -13.51 -14.84 1.99
CA ILE A 115 -12.88 -14.40 0.73
C ILE A 115 -13.92 -13.69 -0.16
N SER A 116 -15.14 -14.22 -0.28
CA SER A 116 -16.23 -13.55 -1.00
C SER A 116 -16.60 -12.20 -0.38
N ALA A 117 -16.60 -12.09 0.94
CA ALA A 117 -16.81 -10.82 1.64
C ALA A 117 -15.71 -9.80 1.31
N LEU A 118 -14.44 -10.21 1.27
CA LEU A 118 -13.34 -9.34 0.82
C LEU A 118 -13.51 -8.91 -0.64
N PHE A 119 -13.95 -9.80 -1.55
CA PHE A 119 -14.24 -9.39 -2.92
C PHE A 119 -15.35 -8.33 -2.99
N LEU A 120 -16.46 -8.53 -2.27
CA LEU A 120 -17.62 -7.63 -2.31
C LEU A 120 -17.39 -6.29 -1.60
N THR A 121 -16.50 -6.23 -0.61
CA THR A 121 -16.22 -4.99 0.14
C THR A 121 -14.95 -4.29 -0.31
N SER A 122 -13.98 -5.03 -0.86
CA SER A 122 -12.61 -4.56 -1.07
C SER A 122 -12.13 -4.64 -2.50
N PHE A 123 -12.86 -5.19 -3.48
CA PHE A 123 -12.36 -5.24 -4.87
C PHE A 123 -13.40 -5.02 -5.95
N LEU A 124 -14.51 -5.75 -5.92
CA LEU A 124 -15.52 -5.76 -6.98
C LEU A 124 -16.18 -4.39 -7.18
N PRO A 125 -16.67 -3.69 -6.14
CA PRO A 125 -17.31 -2.39 -6.35
C PRO A 125 -16.39 -1.38 -7.04
N GLY A 126 -15.15 -1.28 -6.56
CA GLY A 126 -14.15 -0.38 -7.10
C GLY A 126 -13.70 -0.78 -8.51
N TYR A 127 -13.65 -2.07 -8.83
CA TYR A 127 -13.41 -2.53 -10.20
C TYR A 127 -14.52 -2.07 -11.16
N LEU A 128 -15.78 -2.24 -10.76
CA LEU A 128 -16.94 -1.83 -11.55
C LEU A 128 -16.96 -0.31 -11.77
N ILE A 129 -16.66 0.48 -10.73
CA ILE A 129 -16.52 1.94 -10.81
C ILE A 129 -15.36 2.30 -11.74
N LEU A 130 -14.17 1.73 -11.51
CA LEU A 130 -12.97 2.05 -12.27
C LEU A 130 -13.17 1.78 -13.76
N LYS A 131 -13.77 0.65 -14.15
CA LYS A 131 -14.03 0.34 -15.56
C LYS A 131 -15.12 1.21 -16.19
N SER A 132 -16.08 1.68 -15.40
CA SER A 132 -17.12 2.60 -15.86
C SER A 132 -16.56 4.01 -16.12
N VAL A 133 -15.60 4.44 -15.30
CA VAL A 133 -14.95 5.77 -15.35
C VAL A 133 -13.77 5.80 -16.34
N ASP A 134 -12.88 4.81 -16.29
CA ASP A 134 -11.72 4.68 -17.20
C ASP A 134 -12.08 3.88 -18.46
N ARG A 135 -13.01 4.44 -19.25
CA ARG A 135 -13.51 3.80 -20.48
C ARG A 135 -12.41 3.55 -21.51
N LYS A 136 -11.37 4.39 -21.54
CA LYS A 136 -10.22 4.25 -22.44
C LYS A 136 -9.24 3.15 -21.98
N GLY A 137 -9.39 2.65 -20.75
CA GLY A 137 -8.49 1.66 -20.16
C GLY A 137 -7.06 2.20 -20.06
N GLY A 138 -6.90 3.45 -19.67
CA GLY A 138 -5.59 4.07 -19.44
C GLY A 138 -4.91 3.58 -18.15
N ILE A 139 -5.68 3.02 -17.22
CA ILE A 139 -5.24 2.45 -15.96
C ILE A 139 -5.26 0.92 -16.07
N ARG A 140 -4.08 0.29 -15.92
CA ARG A 140 -3.87 -1.15 -16.09
C ARG A 140 -2.90 -1.70 -15.05
N GLY A 141 -2.81 -3.02 -14.94
CA GLY A 141 -1.84 -3.71 -14.08
C GLY A 141 -2.04 -3.42 -12.60
N CYS A 142 -0.93 -3.28 -11.87
CA CYS A 142 -0.90 -3.05 -10.42
C CYS A 142 -1.71 -1.82 -10.00
N ALA A 143 -1.64 -0.73 -10.77
CA ALA A 143 -2.39 0.50 -10.47
C ALA A 143 -3.91 0.26 -10.47
N ALA A 144 -4.39 -0.58 -11.39
CA ALA A 144 -5.80 -0.92 -11.44
C ALA A 144 -6.22 -1.72 -10.20
N ILE A 145 -5.42 -2.70 -9.76
CA ILE A 145 -5.71 -3.51 -8.57
C ILE A 145 -5.83 -2.62 -7.33
N VAL A 146 -4.84 -1.74 -7.10
CA VAL A 146 -4.84 -0.83 -5.94
C VAL A 146 -6.03 0.13 -5.99
N LEU A 147 -6.37 0.67 -7.16
CA LEU A 147 -7.52 1.58 -7.29
C LEU A 147 -8.86 0.85 -7.12
N CYS A 148 -8.99 -0.38 -7.61
CA CYS A 148 -10.17 -1.20 -7.32
C CYS A 148 -10.31 -1.39 -5.81
N TYR A 149 -9.19 -1.62 -5.13
CA TYR A 149 -9.17 -1.76 -3.69
C TYR A 149 -9.62 -0.49 -2.95
N LEU A 150 -8.95 0.64 -3.21
CA LEU A 150 -9.23 1.92 -2.56
C LEU A 150 -10.66 2.44 -2.85
N LEU A 151 -11.16 2.29 -4.08
CA LEU A 151 -12.52 2.69 -4.43
C LEU A 151 -13.57 1.80 -3.74
N SER A 152 -13.30 0.50 -3.58
CA SER A 152 -14.20 -0.41 -2.86
C SER A 152 -14.25 -0.09 -1.38
N LEU A 153 -13.09 0.18 -0.76
CA LEU A 153 -13.01 0.62 0.64
C LEU A 153 -13.88 1.86 0.88
N PHE A 154 -13.74 2.88 0.04
CA PHE A 154 -14.50 4.12 0.16
C PHE A 154 -16.01 3.88 0.05
N LEU A 155 -16.44 3.04 -0.89
CA LEU A 155 -17.85 2.73 -1.09
C LEU A 155 -18.43 1.87 0.05
N SER A 156 -17.68 0.87 0.52
CA SER A 156 -18.08 0.05 1.68
C SER A 156 -18.19 0.89 2.93
N PHE A 157 -17.26 1.82 3.15
CA PHE A 157 -17.35 2.83 4.20
C PHE A 157 -18.63 3.64 4.07
N LEU A 158 -18.90 4.23 2.90
CA LEU A 158 -20.07 5.07 2.69
C LEU A 158 -21.37 4.30 2.93
N ALA A 159 -21.45 3.04 2.48
CA ALA A 159 -22.59 2.17 2.73
C ALA A 159 -22.82 1.94 4.24
N GLY A 160 -21.78 1.54 4.98
CA GLY A 160 -21.85 1.36 6.43
C GLY A 160 -22.21 2.66 7.16
N PHE A 161 -21.64 3.78 6.73
CA PHE A 161 -21.89 5.09 7.32
C PHE A 161 -23.33 5.55 7.12
N LEU A 162 -23.91 5.35 5.93
CA LEU A 162 -25.31 5.65 5.64
C LEU A 162 -26.28 4.76 6.43
N ILE A 163 -25.95 3.47 6.62
CA ILE A 163 -26.72 2.58 7.51
C ILE A 163 -26.75 3.18 8.93
N LEU A 164 -25.60 3.60 9.45
CA LEU A 164 -25.52 4.19 10.78
C LEU A 164 -26.26 5.52 10.91
N LEU A 165 -26.21 6.37 9.89
CA LEU A 165 -26.98 7.63 9.87
C LEU A 165 -28.49 7.39 9.91
N SER A 166 -28.95 6.27 9.33
CA SER A 166 -30.35 5.85 9.43
C SER A 166 -30.73 5.23 10.79
N SER A 167 -29.84 5.32 11.79
CA SER A 167 -29.99 4.70 13.12
C SER A 167 -30.15 3.18 13.10
N ASN A 168 -29.70 2.53 12.03
CA ASN A 168 -29.69 1.07 11.89
C ASN A 168 -28.31 0.49 12.21
N SER A 169 -28.29 -0.81 12.50
CA SER A 169 -27.07 -1.56 12.80
C SER A 169 -26.42 -2.11 11.52
N VAL A 170 -25.11 -1.87 11.35
CA VAL A 170 -24.32 -2.42 10.24
C VAL A 170 -24.24 -3.94 10.32
N SER A 171 -24.30 -4.51 11.52
CA SER A 171 -24.33 -5.97 11.71
C SER A 171 -25.56 -6.62 11.07
N VAL A 172 -26.69 -5.90 11.01
CA VAL A 172 -27.95 -6.38 10.43
C VAL A 172 -28.07 -6.05 8.94
N LEU A 173 -27.84 -4.78 8.57
CA LEU A 173 -28.07 -4.31 7.19
C LEU A 173 -26.82 -4.32 6.29
N GLY A 174 -25.63 -4.53 6.84
CA GLY A 174 -24.38 -4.43 6.07
C GLY A 174 -24.33 -5.39 4.89
N SER A 175 -24.60 -6.68 5.12
CA SER A 175 -24.64 -7.70 4.06
C SER A 175 -25.66 -7.40 2.94
N PRO A 176 -26.97 -7.22 3.22
CA PRO A 176 -27.94 -6.97 2.16
C PRO A 176 -27.66 -5.67 1.40
N VAL A 177 -27.24 -4.59 2.07
CA VAL A 177 -26.94 -3.31 1.42
C VAL A 177 -25.73 -3.44 0.48
N ILE A 178 -24.64 -4.11 0.91
CA ILE A 178 -23.46 -4.31 0.06
C ILE A 178 -23.78 -5.18 -1.16
N VAL A 179 -24.62 -6.20 -1.00
CA VAL A 179 -25.10 -7.02 -2.13
C VAL A 179 -25.89 -6.17 -3.12
N VAL A 180 -26.85 -5.37 -2.65
CA VAL A 180 -27.66 -4.48 -3.49
C VAL A 180 -26.77 -3.46 -4.22
N ILE A 181 -25.81 -2.83 -3.54
CA ILE A 181 -24.87 -1.89 -4.15
C ILE A 181 -24.05 -2.57 -5.26
N ASN A 182 -23.51 -3.76 -5.01
CA ASN A 182 -22.75 -4.49 -6.03
C ASN A 182 -23.63 -4.89 -7.22
N LEU A 183 -24.90 -5.29 -7.00
CA LEU A 183 -25.85 -5.57 -8.07
C LEU A 183 -26.13 -4.32 -8.94
N ILE A 184 -26.37 -3.17 -8.31
CA ILE A 184 -26.57 -1.90 -9.01
C ILE A 184 -25.33 -1.53 -9.82
N LEU A 185 -24.13 -1.62 -9.23
CA LEU A 185 -22.89 -1.33 -9.94
C LEU A 185 -22.62 -2.31 -11.08
N LEU A 186 -22.96 -3.60 -10.90
CA LEU A 186 -22.82 -4.61 -11.94
C LEU A 186 -23.76 -4.32 -13.12
N ALA A 187 -25.01 -3.92 -12.83
CA ALA A 187 -25.96 -3.48 -13.84
C ALA A 187 -25.45 -2.22 -14.58
N VAL A 188 -25.05 -1.18 -13.85
CA VAL A 188 -24.47 0.05 -14.43
C VAL A 188 -23.26 -0.28 -15.30
N TYR A 189 -22.35 -1.13 -14.82
CA TYR A 189 -21.20 -1.58 -15.59
C TYR A 189 -21.63 -2.28 -16.88
N TYR A 190 -22.60 -3.19 -16.83
CA TYR A 190 -23.08 -3.91 -18.00
C TYR A 190 -23.72 -2.98 -19.04
N PHE A 191 -24.56 -2.03 -18.60
CA PHE A 191 -25.22 -1.07 -19.49
C PHE A 191 -24.25 -0.01 -20.06
N THR A 192 -23.25 0.42 -19.29
CA THR A 192 -22.28 1.44 -19.73
C THR A 192 -21.13 0.86 -20.52
N SER A 193 -20.80 -0.43 -20.33
CA SER A 193 -19.77 -1.12 -21.08
C SER A 193 -20.23 -1.42 -22.50
N ARG A 194 -20.02 -0.46 -23.41
CA ARG A 194 -20.16 -0.68 -24.86
C ARG A 194 -19.44 -1.96 -25.31
N LYS A 195 -19.86 -2.51 -26.45
CA LYS A 195 -19.22 -3.63 -27.16
C LYS A 195 -17.77 -3.26 -27.51
N VAL A 196 -16.85 -3.43 -26.57
CA VAL A 196 -15.42 -3.47 -26.84
C VAL A 196 -15.16 -4.92 -27.23
N ASP A 197 -15.46 -5.24 -28.49
CA ASP A 197 -15.40 -6.60 -29.06
C ASP A 197 -13.98 -7.01 -29.49
N GLU A 198 -12.94 -6.30 -29.04
CA GLU A 198 -11.57 -6.76 -29.29
C GLU A 198 -11.15 -7.76 -28.20
N TYR A 199 -10.87 -8.99 -28.63
CA TYR A 199 -10.10 -9.98 -27.89
C TYR A 199 -8.81 -9.33 -27.36
N ARG A 200 -8.86 -8.85 -26.11
CA ARG A 200 -7.69 -8.32 -25.45
C ARG A 200 -6.88 -9.48 -24.95
N SER A 201 -5.79 -9.77 -25.65
CA SER A 201 -4.75 -10.60 -25.06
C SER A 201 -4.12 -9.87 -23.88
N LEU A 202 -4.15 -10.51 -22.72
CA LEU A 202 -3.32 -10.07 -21.61
C LEU A 202 -1.87 -10.37 -22.00
N THR A 203 -1.11 -9.33 -22.34
CA THR A 203 0.34 -9.43 -22.54
C THR A 203 0.99 -9.14 -21.21
N LEU A 204 1.43 -10.19 -20.51
CA LEU A 204 2.24 -10.03 -19.30
C LEU A 204 3.70 -10.00 -19.72
N ASN A 205 4.43 -8.98 -19.26
CA ASN A 205 5.88 -9.02 -19.32
C ASN A 205 6.34 -10.09 -18.33
N SER A 206 6.87 -11.20 -18.84
CA SER A 206 7.31 -12.33 -18.03
C SER A 206 8.42 -11.93 -17.04
N PHE A 207 9.27 -10.96 -17.39
CA PHE A 207 10.28 -10.38 -16.50
C PHE A 207 9.65 -9.66 -15.32
N GLU A 208 8.69 -8.77 -15.58
CA GLU A 208 7.93 -8.05 -14.56
C GLU A 208 7.20 -9.02 -13.63
N LEU A 209 6.52 -10.03 -14.21
CA LEU A 209 5.83 -11.07 -13.46
C LEU A 209 6.79 -11.91 -12.61
N GLY A 210 7.94 -12.31 -13.17
CA GLY A 210 8.93 -13.16 -12.50
C GLY A 210 9.59 -12.51 -11.28
N ILE A 211 9.52 -11.18 -11.14
CA ILE A 211 10.07 -10.45 -10.00
C ILE A 211 8.98 -10.02 -9.03
N ILE A 212 7.85 -9.52 -9.53
CA ILE A 212 6.75 -9.09 -8.67
C ILE A 212 6.09 -10.28 -7.98
N LEU A 213 5.92 -11.41 -8.67
CA LEU A 213 5.21 -12.57 -8.11
C LEU A 213 5.94 -13.15 -6.89
N PRO A 214 7.26 -13.40 -6.90
CA PRO A 214 7.93 -13.88 -5.70
C PRO A 214 7.95 -12.88 -4.55
N VAL A 215 8.17 -11.59 -4.83
CA VAL A 215 8.06 -10.52 -3.83
C VAL A 215 6.69 -10.57 -3.16
N PHE A 216 5.64 -10.71 -3.97
CA PHE A 216 4.26 -10.85 -3.51
C PHE A 216 4.04 -12.09 -2.65
N VAL A 217 4.57 -13.24 -3.08
CA VAL A 217 4.51 -14.49 -2.31
C VAL A 217 5.22 -14.33 -0.98
N GLU A 218 6.41 -13.71 -0.96
CA GLU A 218 7.18 -13.46 0.26
C GLU A 218 6.42 -12.53 1.22
N ILE A 219 5.82 -11.45 0.72
CA ILE A 219 4.99 -10.54 1.53
C ILE A 219 3.80 -11.30 2.10
N ILE A 220 3.08 -12.09 1.30
CA ILE A 220 1.91 -12.84 1.77
C ILE A 220 2.31 -13.87 2.82
N LEU A 221 3.38 -14.63 2.60
CA LEU A 221 3.88 -15.62 3.55
C LEU A 221 4.36 -14.93 4.84
N GLY A 222 5.10 -13.83 4.72
CA GLY A 222 5.54 -13.02 5.85
C GLY A 222 4.36 -12.46 6.64
N SER A 223 3.36 -11.88 5.95
CA SER A 223 2.11 -11.41 6.53
C SER A 223 1.32 -12.52 7.21
N LEU A 224 1.27 -13.73 6.62
CA LEU A 224 0.62 -14.90 7.21
C LEU A 224 1.33 -15.34 8.49
N ILE A 225 2.66 -15.39 8.49
CA ILE A 225 3.46 -15.74 9.67
C ILE A 225 3.23 -14.70 10.78
N VAL A 226 3.23 -13.41 10.44
CA VAL A 226 2.94 -12.32 11.38
C VAL A 226 1.53 -12.46 11.94
N MET A 227 0.53 -12.69 11.08
CA MET A 227 -0.85 -12.93 11.48
C MET A 227 -0.94 -14.08 12.49
N LEU A 228 -0.38 -15.25 12.16
CA LEU A 228 -0.40 -16.43 13.02
C LEU A 228 0.31 -16.20 14.35
N SER A 229 1.40 -15.44 14.35
CA SER A 229 2.16 -15.09 15.56
C SER A 229 1.42 -14.08 16.46
N ASN A 230 0.51 -13.30 15.87
CA ASN A 230 -0.23 -12.23 16.54
C ASN A 230 -1.68 -12.63 16.92
N MET A 231 -2.05 -13.91 16.76
CA MET A 231 -3.36 -14.41 17.18
C MET A 231 -3.56 -14.31 18.70
N PRO A 232 -4.75 -13.93 19.20
CA PRO A 232 -5.95 -13.57 18.43
C PRO A 232 -5.98 -12.12 17.93
N LEU A 233 -5.40 -11.17 18.66
CA LEU A 233 -5.18 -9.78 18.22
C LEU A 233 -4.05 -9.16 19.06
N THR A 234 -3.09 -8.52 18.39
CA THR A 234 -2.01 -7.76 19.03
C THR A 234 -2.58 -6.64 19.89
N SER A 235 -2.11 -6.54 21.13
CA SER A 235 -2.45 -5.43 22.02
C SER A 235 -2.06 -4.08 21.42
N GLY A 236 -2.77 -3.01 21.81
CA GLY A 236 -2.52 -1.66 21.28
C GLY A 236 -3.51 -1.27 20.19
N ASP A 237 -3.01 -0.78 19.06
CA ASP A 237 -3.84 -0.17 18.01
C ASP A 237 -4.81 -1.18 17.38
N MET A 238 -4.39 -2.41 17.11
CA MET A 238 -5.25 -3.43 16.48
C MET A 238 -6.48 -3.76 17.36
N ARG A 239 -6.28 -4.09 18.64
CA ARG A 239 -7.42 -4.28 19.58
C ARG A 239 -8.31 -3.05 19.71
N ARG A 240 -7.74 -1.86 19.55
CA ARG A 240 -8.51 -0.62 19.61
C ARG A 240 -9.35 -0.46 18.35
N HIS A 241 -8.79 -0.64 17.16
CA HIS A 241 -9.53 -0.64 15.90
C HIS A 241 -10.64 -1.68 15.89
N TYR A 242 -10.35 -2.89 16.33
CA TYR A 242 -11.32 -3.95 16.58
C TYR A 242 -12.49 -3.49 17.45
N GLY A 243 -12.18 -2.96 18.64
CA GLY A 243 -13.20 -2.52 19.61
C GLY A 243 -14.09 -1.39 19.08
N PHE A 244 -13.53 -0.45 18.32
CA PHE A 244 -14.32 0.59 17.66
C PHE A 244 -15.17 0.02 16.53
N ALA A 245 -14.62 -0.86 15.70
CA ALA A 245 -15.37 -1.51 14.63
C ALA A 245 -16.56 -2.31 15.18
N LEU A 246 -16.42 -3.00 16.32
CA LEU A 246 -17.55 -3.64 17.00
C LEU A 246 -18.61 -2.63 17.45
N GLN A 247 -18.22 -1.47 17.97
CA GLN A 247 -19.19 -0.44 18.35
C GLN A 247 -19.92 0.12 17.12
N PHE A 248 -19.17 0.48 16.08
CA PHE A 248 -19.71 0.92 14.79
C PHE A 248 -20.53 -0.17 14.08
N SER A 249 -20.35 -1.45 14.40
CA SER A 249 -21.21 -2.51 13.89
C SER A 249 -22.65 -2.37 14.39
N GLN A 250 -22.83 -1.75 15.55
CA GLN A 250 -24.14 -1.56 16.19
C GLN A 250 -24.69 -0.14 15.99
N ARG A 251 -23.89 0.89 16.27
CA ARG A 251 -24.30 2.30 16.23
C ARG A 251 -23.08 3.23 16.27
N PHE A 252 -23.29 4.52 16.07
CA PHE A 252 -22.24 5.50 16.37
C PHE A 252 -21.85 5.46 17.86
N PRO A 253 -20.55 5.36 18.21
CA PRO A 253 -20.06 5.28 19.60
C PRO A 253 -20.06 6.64 20.29
N ILE A 254 -21.25 7.23 20.46
CA ILE A 254 -21.43 8.55 21.07
C ILE A 254 -21.70 8.39 22.58
N TYR A 255 -20.90 9.08 23.39
CA TYR A 255 -21.04 9.14 24.84
C TYR A 255 -20.96 10.61 25.28
N ALA A 256 -22.00 11.07 25.99
CA ALA A 256 -22.13 12.48 26.40
C ALA A 256 -22.01 13.49 25.23
N GLY A 257 -22.59 13.16 24.07
CA GLY A 257 -22.56 14.01 22.86
C GLY A 257 -21.20 14.07 22.16
N LYS A 258 -20.21 13.29 22.61
CA LYS A 258 -18.89 13.17 21.99
C LYS A 258 -18.64 11.72 21.59
N ILE A 259 -17.98 11.49 20.46
CA ILE A 259 -17.47 10.15 20.17
C ILE A 259 -16.35 9.86 21.18
N ILE A 260 -16.34 8.67 21.80
CA ILE A 260 -15.20 8.25 22.63
C ILE A 260 -13.98 8.29 21.74
N ALA A 261 -13.16 9.31 21.97
CA ALA A 261 -12.15 9.75 21.03
C ALA A 261 -11.06 8.68 20.91
N TYR A 262 -11.03 7.99 19.78
CA TYR A 262 -9.77 7.53 19.23
C TYR A 262 -9.43 8.36 18.00
N PRO A 263 -8.21 8.92 17.93
CA PRO A 263 -7.69 9.53 16.71
C PRO A 263 -7.51 8.44 15.63
N GLY A 264 -8.60 8.10 14.95
CA GLY A 264 -8.62 7.07 13.91
C GLY A 264 -9.74 7.22 12.88
N GLY A 265 -10.60 8.23 13.04
CA GLY A 265 -11.64 8.56 12.07
C GLY A 265 -12.81 7.58 12.03
N TYR A 266 -13.77 7.80 11.12
CA TYR A 266 -14.89 6.87 10.90
C TYR A 266 -14.53 5.74 9.93
N LEU A 267 -13.67 6.06 8.95
CA LEU A 267 -13.61 5.29 7.71
C LEU A 267 -13.18 3.85 7.92
N PHE A 268 -12.06 3.66 8.61
CA PHE A 268 -11.50 2.33 8.79
C PHE A 268 -12.38 1.45 9.67
N HIS A 269 -12.95 2.00 10.76
CA HIS A 269 -13.77 1.22 11.69
C HIS A 269 -15.14 0.86 11.11
N VAL A 270 -15.78 1.78 10.38
CA VAL A 270 -17.06 1.50 9.70
C VAL A 270 -16.83 0.51 8.55
N TYR A 271 -15.74 0.64 7.81
CA TYR A 271 -15.34 -0.38 6.82
C TYR A 271 -15.17 -1.77 7.46
N LEU A 272 -14.43 -1.86 8.57
CA LEU A 272 -14.26 -3.12 9.31
C LEU A 272 -15.62 -3.69 9.78
N ALA A 273 -16.51 -2.84 10.30
CA ALA A 273 -17.85 -3.25 10.70
C ALA A 273 -18.66 -3.87 9.54
N VAL A 274 -18.53 -3.31 8.34
CA VAL A 274 -19.12 -3.89 7.12
C VAL A 274 -18.45 -5.22 6.76
N VAL A 275 -17.13 -5.32 6.80
CA VAL A 275 -16.43 -6.60 6.56
C VAL A 275 -16.89 -7.67 7.55
N PHE A 276 -17.02 -7.33 8.83
CA PHE A 276 -17.48 -8.25 9.87
C PHE A 276 -18.87 -8.80 9.57
N SER A 277 -19.81 -7.96 9.14
CA SER A 277 -21.18 -8.40 8.84
C SER A 277 -21.28 -9.32 7.62
N LEU A 278 -20.36 -9.23 6.66
CA LEU A 278 -20.31 -10.14 5.51
C LEU A 278 -19.47 -11.41 5.76
N SER A 279 -18.44 -11.32 6.59
CA SER A 279 -17.36 -12.31 6.70
C SER A 279 -17.79 -13.74 7.05
N GLY A 280 -18.81 -13.89 7.89
CA GLY A 280 -19.27 -15.20 8.38
C GLY A 280 -18.27 -15.93 9.28
N ILE A 281 -17.21 -15.26 9.72
CA ILE A 281 -16.20 -15.77 10.66
C ILE A 281 -16.08 -14.81 11.86
N PRO A 282 -15.45 -15.23 12.97
CA PRO A 282 -15.22 -14.35 14.12
C PRO A 282 -14.56 -13.02 13.70
N PRO A 283 -15.10 -11.86 14.12
CA PRO A 283 -14.62 -10.54 13.69
C PRO A 283 -13.10 -10.32 13.88
N ALA A 284 -12.52 -10.85 14.96
CA ALA A 284 -11.08 -10.76 15.20
C ALA A 284 -10.28 -11.45 14.07
N LEU A 285 -10.72 -12.62 13.61
CA LEU A 285 -10.11 -13.33 12.49
C LEU A 285 -10.33 -12.60 11.17
N ALA A 286 -11.50 -11.98 10.98
CA ALA A 286 -11.78 -11.17 9.80
C ALA A 286 -10.87 -9.93 9.70
N GLU A 287 -10.57 -9.27 10.83
CA GLU A 287 -9.61 -8.17 10.87
C GLU A 287 -8.19 -8.68 10.61
N GLN A 288 -7.77 -9.76 11.29
CA GLN A 288 -6.48 -10.40 11.06
C GLN A 288 -6.29 -10.80 9.59
N GLY A 289 -7.30 -11.36 8.93
CA GLY A 289 -7.19 -11.76 7.54
C GLY A 289 -6.86 -10.61 6.57
N LEU A 290 -6.99 -9.34 6.99
CA LEU A 290 -6.54 -8.19 6.20
C LEU A 290 -5.00 -8.10 6.08
N TYR A 291 -4.22 -8.86 6.85
CA TYR A 291 -2.79 -9.06 6.56
C TYR A 291 -2.57 -9.62 5.15
N LEU A 292 -3.51 -10.40 4.61
CA LEU A 292 -3.40 -10.96 3.26
C LEU A 292 -3.46 -9.89 2.16
N ILE A 293 -4.08 -8.74 2.42
CA ILE A 293 -4.16 -7.62 1.47
C ILE A 293 -3.14 -6.51 1.76
N SER A 294 -2.24 -6.74 2.72
CA SER A 294 -1.25 -5.76 3.14
C SER A 294 -0.15 -5.45 2.12
N PHE A 295 -0.13 -6.15 0.97
CA PHE A 295 0.78 -5.87 -0.15
C PHE A 295 0.37 -4.63 -0.97
N MET A 296 -0.80 -4.02 -0.71
CA MET A 296 -1.31 -2.89 -1.51
C MET A 296 -0.34 -1.70 -1.61
N PRO A 297 0.36 -1.27 -0.54
CA PRO A 297 1.38 -0.23 -0.64
C PRO A 297 2.48 -0.56 -1.65
N ILE A 298 2.87 -1.82 -1.77
CA ILE A 298 3.96 -2.26 -2.65
C ILE A 298 3.52 -2.19 -4.11
N LEU A 299 2.30 -2.64 -4.41
CA LEU A 299 1.71 -2.47 -5.74
C LEU A 299 1.51 -0.99 -6.09
N ALA A 300 1.12 -0.17 -5.12
CA ALA A 300 0.94 1.27 -5.30
C ALA A 300 2.29 1.96 -5.56
N PHE A 301 3.33 1.57 -4.81
CA PHE A 301 4.69 2.09 -4.93
C PHE A 301 5.26 1.74 -6.30
N TYR A 302 5.17 0.47 -6.68
CA TYR A 302 5.57 0.01 -8.02
C TYR A 302 4.87 0.80 -9.12
N SER A 303 3.55 1.00 -9.00
CA SER A 303 2.76 1.75 -9.96
C SER A 303 3.19 3.21 -10.05
N ALA A 304 3.41 3.86 -8.91
CA ALA A 304 3.93 5.22 -8.84
C ALA A 304 5.29 5.29 -9.54
N MET A 305 6.27 4.47 -9.15
CA MET A 305 7.59 4.47 -9.78
C MET A 305 7.50 4.25 -11.30
N LYS A 306 6.68 3.31 -11.76
CA LYS A 306 6.47 3.06 -13.19
C LYS A 306 5.88 4.25 -13.95
N ALA A 307 5.11 5.11 -13.30
CA ALA A 307 4.64 6.35 -13.92
C ALA A 307 5.72 7.44 -13.98
N TRP A 308 6.65 7.46 -13.02
CA TRP A 308 7.69 8.48 -12.91
C TRP A 308 8.92 8.23 -13.77
N PHE A 309 9.28 6.96 -14.00
CA PHE A 309 10.40 6.61 -14.87
C PHE A 309 9.97 6.43 -16.34
N PRO A 310 10.81 6.83 -17.32
CA PRO A 310 10.54 6.61 -18.74
C PRO A 310 10.44 5.12 -19.09
N GLU A 311 9.71 4.77 -20.16
CA GLU A 311 9.60 3.37 -20.63
C GLU A 311 10.95 2.73 -20.98
N LYS A 312 11.95 3.53 -21.38
CA LYS A 312 13.33 3.07 -21.62
C LYS A 312 14.02 2.54 -20.35
N GLU A 313 13.50 2.89 -19.18
CA GLU A 313 14.01 2.50 -17.87
C GLU A 313 13.04 1.52 -17.17
N GLU A 314 12.43 0.60 -17.93
CA GLU A 314 11.42 -0.36 -17.43
C GLU A 314 11.87 -1.17 -16.20
N LYS A 315 13.18 -1.35 -16.03
CA LYS A 315 13.78 -2.09 -14.90
C LYS A 315 13.83 -1.27 -13.60
N THR A 316 13.89 0.06 -13.67
CA THR A 316 14.07 0.92 -12.50
C THR A 316 12.92 0.80 -11.49
N PRO A 317 11.63 0.84 -11.89
CA PRO A 317 10.52 0.63 -10.96
C PRO A 317 10.55 -0.73 -10.26
N ILE A 318 11.00 -1.77 -10.98
CA ILE A 318 11.10 -3.13 -10.44
C ILE A 318 12.20 -3.20 -9.39
N VAL A 319 13.39 -2.68 -9.71
CA VAL A 319 14.51 -2.62 -8.77
C VAL A 319 14.15 -1.76 -7.55
N ALA A 320 13.53 -0.60 -7.75
CA ALA A 320 13.09 0.26 -6.66
C ALA A 320 12.10 -0.47 -5.73
N THR A 321 11.15 -1.21 -6.30
CA THR A 321 10.16 -1.97 -5.52
C THR A 321 10.81 -3.10 -4.74
N PHE A 322 11.71 -3.83 -5.39
CA PHE A 322 12.50 -4.86 -4.73
C PHE A 322 13.38 -4.30 -3.61
N LEU A 323 14.04 -3.17 -3.81
CA LEU A 323 14.82 -2.51 -2.76
C LEU A 323 13.90 -2.03 -1.63
N SER A 324 12.69 -1.55 -1.93
CA SER A 324 11.75 -1.03 -0.94
C SER A 324 11.25 -2.07 0.08
N ILE A 325 11.38 -3.36 -0.19
CA ILE A 325 11.04 -4.43 0.77
C ILE A 325 12.24 -4.90 1.60
N LEU A 326 13.47 -4.54 1.21
CA LEU A 326 14.67 -4.94 1.94
C LEU A 326 14.76 -4.19 3.26
N LEU A 327 14.63 -4.91 4.37
CA LEU A 327 14.73 -4.33 5.71
C LEU A 327 16.05 -3.57 5.92
N GLY A 328 16.00 -2.71 6.93
CA GLY A 328 17.15 -2.01 7.47
C GLY A 328 18.28 -2.93 7.97
N PHE A 329 19.32 -2.31 8.52
CA PHE A 329 20.48 -3.02 9.08
C PHE A 329 20.24 -3.70 10.44
N GLY A 330 19.07 -3.59 11.03
CA GLY A 330 18.74 -4.30 12.28
C GLY A 330 18.58 -5.79 12.11
N GLY A 331 18.26 -6.27 10.90
CA GLY A 331 18.44 -7.69 10.57
C GLY A 331 19.88 -8.14 10.80
N LEU A 332 20.87 -7.38 10.30
CA LEU A 332 22.29 -7.67 10.54
C LEU A 332 22.65 -7.59 12.02
N TYR A 333 22.08 -6.63 12.75
CA TYR A 333 22.29 -6.51 14.19
C TYR A 333 21.70 -7.70 14.96
N ALA A 334 20.55 -8.24 14.57
CA ALA A 334 20.00 -9.47 15.14
C ALA A 334 20.92 -10.68 14.88
N LEU A 335 21.53 -10.78 13.70
CA LEU A 335 22.54 -11.81 13.39
C LEU A 335 23.77 -11.66 14.29
N TYR A 336 24.25 -10.42 14.46
CA TYR A 336 25.35 -10.10 15.38
C TYR A 336 25.03 -10.51 16.82
N LEU A 337 23.82 -10.21 17.32
CA LEU A 337 23.39 -10.58 18.67
C LEU A 337 23.36 -12.10 18.86
N ARG A 338 22.93 -12.88 17.86
CA ARG A 338 22.98 -14.36 17.97
C ARG A 338 24.41 -14.85 18.05
N TYR A 339 25.28 -14.30 17.21
CA TYR A 339 26.68 -14.70 17.18
C TYR A 339 27.34 -14.46 18.55
N MET A 340 27.07 -13.30 19.16
CA MET A 340 27.59 -12.96 20.48
C MET A 340 26.87 -13.72 21.62
N GLN A 341 25.58 -14.02 21.46
CA GLN A 341 24.76 -14.66 22.49
C GLN A 341 23.91 -15.81 21.90
N PRO A 342 24.50 -16.99 21.67
CA PRO A 342 23.81 -18.13 21.05
C PRO A 342 22.65 -18.69 21.89
N ALA A 343 22.61 -18.37 23.18
CA ALA A 343 21.55 -18.79 24.09
C ALA A 343 20.24 -18.03 23.89
N PHE A 344 20.27 -16.84 23.27
CA PHE A 344 19.05 -16.08 23.04
C PHE A 344 18.14 -16.76 22.03
N SER A 345 16.86 -16.87 22.38
CA SER A 345 15.81 -17.30 21.44
C SER A 345 15.63 -16.28 20.31
N VAL A 346 15.09 -16.71 19.17
CA VAL A 346 14.82 -15.82 18.01
C VAL A 346 13.94 -14.64 18.40
N THR A 347 12.93 -14.86 19.24
CA THR A 347 12.04 -13.81 19.73
C THR A 347 12.77 -12.79 20.61
N GLN A 348 13.66 -13.24 21.51
CA GLN A 348 14.51 -12.35 22.30
C GLN A 348 15.46 -11.54 21.42
N LEU A 349 16.09 -12.17 20.42
CA LEU A 349 17.00 -11.50 19.49
C LEU A 349 16.29 -10.41 18.70
N LEU A 350 15.14 -10.74 18.11
CA LEU A 350 14.34 -9.78 17.36
C LEU A 350 13.82 -8.66 18.26
N SER A 351 13.43 -8.97 19.49
CA SER A 351 12.98 -7.98 20.48
C SER A 351 14.10 -7.01 20.87
N ILE A 352 15.31 -7.51 21.18
CA ILE A 352 16.46 -6.66 21.50
C ILE A 352 16.85 -5.82 20.28
N ALA A 353 16.96 -6.44 19.10
CA ALA A 353 17.29 -5.72 17.88
C ALA A 353 16.25 -4.62 17.59
N THR A 354 14.97 -4.94 17.65
CA THR A 354 13.85 -3.99 17.61
C THR A 354 14.05 -2.77 18.52
N TYR A 355 14.39 -2.98 19.79
CA TYR A 355 14.61 -1.88 20.74
C TYR A 355 15.87 -1.06 20.44
N LYS A 356 16.87 -1.67 19.79
CA LYS A 356 18.19 -1.06 19.53
C LYS A 356 18.30 -0.39 18.17
N THR A 357 17.59 -0.87 17.16
CA THR A 357 17.72 -0.40 15.77
C THR A 357 16.45 0.21 15.21
N TYR A 358 15.32 0.06 15.91
CA TYR A 358 13.97 0.56 15.54
C TYR A 358 13.37 0.01 14.23
N ASP A 359 14.20 -0.51 13.34
CA ASP A 359 13.85 -0.97 12.00
C ASP A 359 13.01 -2.26 11.97
N ILE A 360 13.12 -3.13 12.99
CA ILE A 360 12.37 -4.38 13.05
C ILE A 360 10.96 -4.16 13.64
N TYR A 361 10.81 -3.22 14.58
CA TYR A 361 9.50 -2.90 15.18
C TYR A 361 8.59 -2.22 14.16
N MET A 362 9.13 -1.18 13.53
CA MET A 362 8.51 -0.42 12.46
C MET A 362 9.20 -0.82 11.17
N ARG A 363 9.00 -2.10 10.79
CA ARG A 363 9.43 -2.65 9.49
C ARG A 363 9.11 -1.65 8.42
N ILE A 364 9.89 -1.67 7.33
CA ILE A 364 9.69 -0.71 6.24
C ILE A 364 8.20 -0.60 5.97
N ILE A 365 7.75 0.64 5.88
CA ILE A 365 6.38 1.14 5.84
C ILE A 365 5.46 0.33 4.89
N LEU A 366 6.03 -0.46 3.98
CA LEU A 366 5.38 -1.32 3.01
C LEU A 366 5.11 -2.78 3.48
N LEU A 367 5.67 -3.22 4.60
CA LEU A 367 5.52 -4.54 5.22
C LEU A 367 4.89 -4.39 6.61
N PRO A 368 3.55 -4.34 6.72
CA PRO A 368 2.90 -4.09 8.00
C PRO A 368 3.10 -5.23 8.99
N ASP A 369 3.44 -4.85 10.20
CA ASP A 369 3.45 -5.66 11.41
C ASP A 369 2.07 -5.70 12.11
N ILE A 370 1.19 -4.75 11.77
CA ILE A 370 -0.19 -4.62 12.23
C ILE A 370 -1.15 -4.25 11.10
N VAL A 371 -2.41 -4.68 11.22
CA VAL A 371 -3.50 -4.20 10.35
C VAL A 371 -3.87 -2.78 10.79
N ALA A 372 -3.29 -1.79 10.14
CA ALA A 372 -3.50 -0.38 10.46
C ALA A 372 -3.96 0.46 9.25
N PRO A 373 -4.66 1.58 9.47
CA PRO A 373 -5.08 2.50 8.40
C PRO A 373 -3.92 3.05 7.56
N ILE A 374 -2.77 3.31 8.17
CA ILE A 374 -1.59 3.81 7.46
C ILE A 374 -1.17 2.86 6.32
N CYS A 375 -1.09 1.56 6.61
CA CYS A 375 -0.66 0.54 5.66
C CYS A 375 -1.76 0.17 4.67
N ASN A 376 -3.00 0.06 5.14
CA ASN A 376 -4.11 -0.39 4.31
C ASN A 376 -4.76 0.75 3.50
N ILE A 377 -4.56 2.01 3.86
CA ILE A 377 -5.23 3.16 3.24
C ILE A 377 -4.25 4.30 2.95
N GLY A 378 -3.55 4.81 3.96
CA GLY A 378 -2.73 6.03 3.86
C GLY A 378 -1.68 5.95 2.75
N LEU A 379 -0.77 4.98 2.82
CA LEU A 379 0.32 4.85 1.84
C LEU A 379 -0.17 4.47 0.45
N PRO A 380 -1.08 3.48 0.28
CA PRO A 380 -1.63 3.21 -1.04
C PRO A 380 -2.27 4.47 -1.66
N VAL A 381 -2.98 5.29 -0.86
CA VAL A 381 -3.55 6.56 -1.32
C VAL A 381 -2.44 7.53 -1.75
N LEU A 382 -1.43 7.77 -0.91
CA LEU A 382 -0.30 8.64 -1.25
C LEU A 382 0.33 8.27 -2.58
N LEU A 383 0.66 6.99 -2.73
CA LEU A 383 1.36 6.45 -3.88
C LEU A 383 0.49 6.49 -5.13
N MET A 384 -0.82 6.23 -5.01
CA MET A 384 -1.75 6.39 -6.13
C MET A 384 -1.98 7.86 -6.51
N LEU A 385 -1.93 8.79 -5.56
CA LEU A 385 -1.98 10.22 -5.86
C LEU A 385 -0.70 10.68 -6.58
N LEU A 386 0.48 10.20 -6.17
CA LEU A 386 1.74 10.40 -6.90
C LEU A 386 1.72 9.77 -8.29
N TYR A 387 1.10 8.60 -8.44
CA TYR A 387 0.87 7.98 -9.75
C TYR A 387 0.06 8.91 -10.66
N PHE A 388 -1.08 9.45 -10.18
CA PHE A 388 -1.91 10.34 -10.99
C PHE A 388 -1.22 11.66 -11.32
N LEU A 389 -0.39 12.18 -10.41
CA LEU A 389 0.35 13.43 -10.60
C LEU A 389 1.19 13.38 -11.88
N ARG A 390 1.78 12.22 -12.18
CA ARG A 390 2.64 12.02 -13.34
C ARG A 390 1.97 11.32 -14.52
N LYS A 391 1.13 10.32 -14.27
CA LYS A 391 0.51 9.52 -15.33
C LYS A 391 -0.40 10.39 -16.20
N ASP A 392 -0.23 10.28 -17.51
CA ASP A 392 -1.21 10.83 -18.45
C ASP A 392 -2.45 9.92 -18.48
N THR A 393 -3.55 10.41 -17.94
CA THR A 393 -4.86 9.74 -17.94
C THR A 393 -5.91 10.73 -18.36
N CYS A 394 -7.04 10.23 -18.86
CA CYS A 394 -8.16 11.08 -19.24
C CYS A 394 -8.55 12.04 -18.10
N SER A 395 -8.77 13.32 -18.43
CA SER A 395 -9.17 14.36 -17.47
C SER A 395 -10.39 13.95 -16.65
N TYR A 396 -11.38 13.29 -17.26
CA TYR A 396 -12.56 12.78 -16.56
C TYR A 396 -12.22 11.76 -15.47
N THR A 397 -11.30 10.83 -15.76
CA THR A 397 -10.85 9.82 -14.81
C THR A 397 -10.14 10.46 -13.60
N LYS A 398 -9.28 11.46 -13.82
CA LYS A 398 -8.64 12.21 -12.73
C LYS A 398 -9.68 12.97 -11.89
N LYS A 399 -10.60 13.67 -12.56
CA LYS A 399 -11.72 14.41 -11.94
C LYS A 399 -12.58 13.54 -11.03
N ALA A 400 -12.81 12.28 -11.40
CA ALA A 400 -13.63 11.36 -10.64
C ALA A 400 -12.85 10.68 -9.48
N ILE A 401 -11.62 10.23 -9.73
CA ILE A 401 -10.89 9.37 -8.78
C ILE A 401 -10.08 10.17 -7.77
N VAL A 402 -9.40 11.25 -8.17
CA VAL A 402 -8.52 12.02 -7.27
C VAL A 402 -9.25 12.59 -6.05
N PRO A 403 -10.46 13.17 -6.17
CA PRO A 403 -11.21 13.64 -4.99
C PRO A 403 -11.54 12.51 -4.02
N ILE A 404 -11.90 11.31 -4.54
CA ILE A 404 -12.18 10.14 -3.72
C ILE A 404 -10.92 9.69 -2.98
N LEU A 405 -9.76 9.67 -3.64
CA LEU A 405 -8.49 9.32 -3.00
C LEU A 405 -8.11 10.32 -1.90
N ILE A 406 -8.29 11.63 -2.13
CA ILE A 406 -8.04 12.65 -1.10
C ILE A 406 -8.98 12.48 0.09
N ALA A 407 -10.27 12.25 -0.16
CA ALA A 407 -11.24 11.98 0.91
C ALA A 407 -10.90 10.70 1.67
N LEU A 408 -10.55 9.61 0.97
CA LEU A 408 -10.16 8.34 1.55
C LEU A 408 -8.89 8.45 2.40
N GLY A 409 -7.86 9.13 1.90
CA GLY A 409 -6.63 9.40 2.65
C GLY A 409 -6.91 10.22 3.89
N TRP A 410 -7.66 11.31 3.77
CA TRP A 410 -7.97 12.18 4.90
C TRP A 410 -8.83 11.48 5.97
N LEU A 411 -9.86 10.74 5.55
CA LEU A 411 -10.74 10.02 6.46
C LEU A 411 -10.06 8.78 7.08
N GLY A 412 -9.12 8.15 6.36
CA GLY A 412 -8.40 6.96 6.82
C GLY A 412 -7.15 7.27 7.66
N HIS A 413 -6.23 8.06 7.12
CA HIS A 413 -5.00 8.47 7.78
C HIS A 413 -4.49 9.82 7.24
N ILE A 414 -4.71 10.88 8.02
CA ILE A 414 -4.57 12.28 7.57
C ILE A 414 -3.15 12.63 7.09
N ALA A 415 -2.12 12.02 7.69
CA ALA A 415 -0.72 12.40 7.49
C ALA A 415 -0.30 12.32 6.02
N GLU A 416 -0.62 11.23 5.32
CA GLU A 416 -0.23 11.05 3.92
C GLU A 416 -0.92 12.04 2.98
N SER A 417 -2.16 12.41 3.27
CA SER A 417 -2.86 13.45 2.49
C SER A 417 -2.19 14.82 2.65
N ILE A 418 -1.77 15.19 3.88
CA ILE A 418 -1.02 16.43 4.12
C ILE A 418 0.31 16.41 3.36
N ILE A 419 1.06 15.30 3.46
CA ILE A 419 2.32 15.10 2.73
C ILE A 419 2.09 15.25 1.23
N PHE A 420 1.05 14.63 0.69
CA PHE A 420 0.72 14.76 -0.74
C PHE A 420 0.40 16.20 -1.13
N ILE A 421 -0.39 16.93 -0.35
CA ILE A 421 -0.74 18.34 -0.63
C ILE A 421 0.53 19.20 -0.66
N PHE A 422 1.47 18.97 0.26
CA PHE A 422 2.76 19.64 0.24
C PHE A 422 3.60 19.29 -1.00
N ILE A 423 3.70 18.01 -1.36
CA ILE A 423 4.36 17.56 -2.59
C ILE A 423 3.72 18.20 -3.82
N LEU A 424 2.38 18.28 -3.85
CA LEU A 424 1.64 18.88 -4.95
C LEU A 424 1.91 20.37 -5.07
N LEU A 425 2.04 21.10 -3.95
CA LEU A 425 2.44 22.52 -3.96
C LEU A 425 3.82 22.69 -4.59
N VAL A 426 4.82 21.93 -4.12
CA VAL A 426 6.18 21.95 -4.67
C VAL A 426 6.17 21.57 -6.15
N TYR A 427 5.42 20.53 -6.52
CA TYR A 427 5.29 20.12 -7.92
C TYR A 427 4.68 21.21 -8.79
N THR A 428 3.61 21.86 -8.33
CA THR A 428 2.93 22.94 -9.03
C THR A 428 3.87 24.13 -9.25
N LEU A 429 4.62 24.52 -8.23
CA LEU A 429 5.55 25.65 -8.30
C LEU A 429 6.73 25.39 -9.25
N PHE A 430 7.34 24.20 -9.20
CA PHE A 430 8.63 23.97 -9.84
C PHE A 430 8.59 23.07 -11.08
N PHE A 431 7.72 22.06 -11.09
CA PHE A 431 7.78 20.95 -12.06
C PHE A 431 6.58 20.89 -13.02
N ARG A 432 5.47 21.56 -12.69
CA ARG A 432 4.27 21.56 -13.54
C ARG A 432 4.55 22.27 -14.86
N GLN A 433 4.20 21.58 -15.93
CA GLN A 433 4.17 22.11 -17.29
C GLN A 433 2.76 22.66 -17.56
N SER A 434 2.66 23.75 -18.33
CA SER A 434 1.41 24.48 -18.60
C SER A 434 0.31 23.66 -19.29
N ARG A 435 0.64 22.48 -19.84
CA ARG A 435 -0.34 21.56 -20.45
C ARG A 435 -0.85 20.47 -19.49
N GLY A 436 -0.36 20.43 -18.25
CA GLY A 436 -0.79 19.45 -17.25
C GLY A 436 -2.19 19.76 -16.70
N GLY A 437 -3.03 18.72 -16.57
CA GLY A 437 -4.34 18.86 -15.92
C GLY A 437 -4.24 19.45 -14.51
N ARG A 438 -5.26 20.22 -14.10
CA ARG A 438 -5.35 20.85 -12.78
C ARG A 438 -5.60 19.81 -11.70
N PHE A 439 -4.86 19.86 -10.60
CA PHE A 439 -5.02 18.98 -9.44
C PHE A 439 -5.65 19.70 -8.25
N GLY A 440 -5.38 21.00 -8.07
CA GLY A 440 -5.86 21.79 -6.94
C GLY A 440 -7.38 21.68 -6.72
N PRO A 441 -8.22 21.90 -7.74
CA PRO A 441 -9.68 21.77 -7.61
C PRO A 441 -10.15 20.37 -7.20
N HIS A 442 -9.43 19.32 -7.61
CA HIS A 442 -9.77 17.94 -7.27
C HIS A 442 -9.43 17.62 -5.81
N VAL A 443 -8.32 18.17 -5.30
CA VAL A 443 -7.97 18.11 -3.89
C VAL A 443 -9.00 18.86 -3.04
N MET A 444 -9.38 20.09 -3.45
CA MET A 444 -10.43 20.85 -2.77
C MET A 444 -11.76 20.09 -2.72
N LEU A 445 -12.17 19.48 -3.84
CA LEU A 445 -13.39 18.65 -3.87
C LEU A 445 -13.28 17.45 -2.91
N GLY A 446 -12.12 16.81 -2.82
CA GLY A 446 -11.88 15.74 -1.85
C GLY A 446 -12.01 16.22 -0.40
N LEU A 447 -11.40 17.36 -0.04
CA LEU A 447 -11.54 17.95 1.29
C LEU A 447 -12.98 18.41 1.58
N PHE A 448 -13.72 18.85 0.56
CA PHE A 448 -15.14 19.16 0.68
C PHE A 448 -15.96 17.89 1.00
N LEU A 449 -15.68 16.75 0.35
CA LEU A 449 -16.33 15.48 0.69
C LEU A 449 -16.06 15.06 2.14
N VAL A 450 -14.84 15.27 2.64
CA VAL A 450 -14.50 15.04 4.05
C VAL A 450 -15.37 15.92 4.96
N ALA A 451 -15.44 17.22 4.67
CA ALA A 451 -16.26 18.16 5.45
C ALA A 451 -17.73 17.76 5.44
N MET A 452 -18.27 17.35 4.29
CA MET A 452 -19.66 16.86 4.20
C MET A 452 -19.90 15.66 5.11
N VAL A 453 -19.03 14.64 5.05
CA VAL A 453 -19.12 13.44 5.89
C VAL A 453 -19.05 13.79 7.37
N ASP A 454 -18.15 14.70 7.76
CA ASP A 454 -17.98 15.08 9.17
C ASP A 454 -19.11 15.96 9.69
N LEU A 455 -19.72 16.81 8.84
CA LEU A 455 -20.85 17.66 9.22
C LEU A 455 -22.15 16.89 9.44
N ILE A 456 -22.38 15.83 8.65
CA ILE A 456 -23.56 14.96 8.81
C ILE A 456 -23.34 13.89 9.89
N ALA A 457 -22.10 13.66 10.32
CA ALA A 457 -21.81 12.75 11.42
C ALA A 457 -22.40 13.28 12.74
N PRO A 458 -22.89 12.41 13.64
CA PRO A 458 -23.44 12.84 14.93
C PRO A 458 -22.44 13.55 15.85
N ALA A 459 -21.14 13.37 15.63
CA ALA A 459 -20.10 14.17 16.24
C ALA A 459 -19.03 14.45 15.17
N GLN A 460 -18.36 15.60 15.27
CA GLN A 460 -17.34 16.05 14.33
C GLN A 460 -15.95 15.70 14.86
N ILE A 461 -15.10 15.12 14.02
CA ILE A 461 -13.72 14.70 14.37
C ILE A 461 -12.68 15.39 13.47
N TYR A 462 -13.04 15.71 12.22
CA TYR A 462 -12.07 16.23 11.25
C TYR A 462 -12.07 17.75 11.16
N LEU A 463 -13.25 18.38 11.27
CA LEU A 463 -13.41 19.82 11.24
C LEU A 463 -13.17 20.45 12.61
N ARG A 464 -13.50 19.73 13.68
CA ARG A 464 -13.31 20.16 15.07
C ARG A 464 -12.39 19.19 15.79
N SER A 465 -11.44 19.72 16.55
CA SER A 465 -10.55 18.91 17.38
C SER A 465 -11.16 18.77 18.77
N VAL A 466 -10.78 17.71 19.51
CA VAL A 466 -11.21 17.55 20.91
C VAL A 466 -10.72 18.71 21.79
N LYS A 467 -9.60 19.33 21.42
CA LYS A 467 -8.96 20.43 22.17
C LYS A 467 -9.21 21.81 21.58
N GLU A 468 -9.50 21.91 20.29
CA GLU A 468 -9.61 23.18 19.55
C GLU A 468 -10.96 23.24 18.84
N GLU A 469 -11.60 24.42 18.81
CA GLU A 469 -12.86 24.62 18.09
C GLU A 469 -12.75 24.27 16.60
N PHE A 470 -11.56 24.41 16.02
CA PHE A 470 -11.26 24.15 14.61
C PHE A 470 -10.01 23.28 14.47
N SER A 471 -10.06 22.34 13.53
CA SER A 471 -8.93 21.47 13.22
C SER A 471 -7.88 22.19 12.37
N THR A 472 -6.82 22.65 13.03
CA THR A 472 -5.68 23.31 12.37
C THR A 472 -5.20 22.56 11.11
N PRO A 473 -4.96 21.22 11.14
CA PRO A 473 -4.49 20.49 9.97
C PRO A 473 -5.46 20.52 8.76
N PHE A 474 -6.77 20.50 9.03
CA PHE A 474 -7.77 20.53 7.96
C PHE A 474 -7.79 21.89 7.27
N PHE A 475 -7.86 22.98 8.05
CA PHE A 475 -7.90 24.32 7.48
C PHE A 475 -6.58 24.70 6.78
N THR A 476 -5.43 24.29 7.31
CA THR A 476 -4.14 24.49 6.59
C THR A 476 -4.14 23.76 5.25
N SER A 477 -4.65 22.52 5.20
CA SER A 477 -4.71 21.74 3.95
C SER A 477 -5.68 22.35 2.95
N LEU A 478 -6.82 22.86 3.42
CA LEU A 478 -7.78 23.58 2.59
C LEU A 478 -7.16 24.86 2.01
N SER A 479 -6.52 25.69 2.84
CA SER A 479 -5.83 26.90 2.40
C SER A 479 -4.72 26.60 1.39
N LEU A 480 -3.91 25.56 1.62
CA LEU A 480 -2.87 25.14 0.68
C LEU A 480 -3.47 24.66 -0.65
N SER A 481 -4.57 23.89 -0.62
CA SER A 481 -5.25 23.43 -1.84
C SER A 481 -5.88 24.58 -2.64
N MET A 482 -6.39 25.61 -1.95
CA MET A 482 -6.88 26.84 -2.56
C MET A 482 -5.74 27.63 -3.21
N LEU A 483 -4.60 27.76 -2.52
CA LEU A 483 -3.40 28.39 -3.07
C LEU A 483 -2.90 27.67 -4.33
N ILE A 484 -2.81 26.33 -4.30
CA ILE A 484 -2.45 25.52 -5.46
C ILE A 484 -3.41 25.81 -6.61
N THR A 485 -4.71 25.80 -6.37
CA THR A 485 -5.73 26.09 -7.40
C THR A 485 -5.55 27.48 -8.00
N VAL A 486 -5.28 28.50 -7.19
CA VAL A 486 -5.03 29.86 -7.66
C VAL A 486 -3.78 29.91 -8.54
N ILE A 487 -2.68 29.28 -8.11
CA ILE A 487 -1.44 29.17 -8.90
C ILE A 487 -1.73 28.49 -10.24
N GLU A 488 -2.44 27.36 -10.23
CA GLU A 488 -2.76 26.62 -11.45
C GLU A 488 -3.61 27.44 -12.43
N VAL A 489 -4.58 28.22 -11.93
CA VAL A 489 -5.44 29.09 -12.75
C VAL A 489 -4.66 30.27 -13.33
N ILE A 490 -3.75 30.87 -12.54
CA ILE A 490 -2.91 31.98 -12.97
C ILE A 490 -1.92 31.52 -14.05
N GLU A 491 -1.22 30.39 -13.84
CA GLU A 491 -0.29 29.81 -14.82
C GLU A 491 -0.98 29.51 -16.16
N ASP A 492 -2.20 28.98 -16.13
CA ASP A 492 -2.95 28.63 -17.33
C ASP A 492 -3.42 29.89 -18.10
N LYS A 493 -3.81 30.96 -17.40
CA LYS A 493 -4.37 32.18 -18.03
C LYS A 493 -3.32 33.13 -18.56
N LEU A 494 -2.25 33.37 -17.80
CA LEU A 494 -1.34 34.47 -18.09
C LEU A 494 -0.25 34.10 -19.11
N MET A 495 -0.26 32.90 -19.72
CA MET A 495 0.76 32.40 -20.67
C MET A 495 2.19 32.82 -20.28
N VAL A 496 2.47 32.75 -18.98
CA VAL A 496 3.63 33.44 -18.41
C VAL A 496 4.89 32.66 -18.76
N ASN A 497 5.54 33.04 -19.85
CA ASN A 497 6.88 32.56 -20.21
C ASN A 497 7.94 32.90 -19.15
N PHE A 498 7.63 33.77 -18.17
CA PHE A 498 8.47 34.08 -16.99
C PHE A 498 8.84 32.82 -16.19
N SER A 499 8.03 31.77 -16.30
CA SER A 499 8.22 30.51 -15.59
C SER A 499 9.43 29.71 -16.09
N MET A 500 9.70 29.66 -17.41
CA MET A 500 10.74 28.74 -17.93
C MET A 500 12.17 29.18 -17.58
N ASN A 501 12.49 30.47 -17.64
CA ASN A 501 13.85 30.93 -17.33
C ASN A 501 14.16 30.83 -15.83
N ILE A 502 13.20 31.18 -14.96
CA ILE A 502 13.37 31.00 -13.51
C ILE A 502 13.40 29.51 -13.17
N LYS A 503 12.49 28.67 -13.72
CA LYS A 503 12.49 27.21 -13.49
C LYS A 503 13.79 26.56 -13.95
N ASN A 504 14.33 26.94 -15.10
CA ASN A 504 15.60 26.38 -15.59
C ASN A 504 16.80 26.85 -14.75
N PHE A 505 16.82 28.12 -14.35
CA PHE A 505 17.86 28.64 -13.46
C PHE A 505 17.81 27.99 -12.08
N THR A 506 16.62 27.85 -11.49
CA THR A 506 16.44 27.19 -10.20
C THR A 506 16.71 25.69 -10.31
N LEU A 507 16.32 25.00 -11.39
CA LEU A 507 16.65 23.59 -11.57
C LEU A 507 18.16 23.37 -11.65
N LYS A 508 18.89 24.16 -12.45
CA LYS A 508 20.35 24.05 -12.54
C LYS A 508 21.04 24.36 -11.22
N ARG A 509 20.55 25.38 -10.50
CA ARG A 509 21.06 25.71 -9.16
C ARG A 509 20.73 24.60 -8.15
N LEU A 510 19.52 24.05 -8.21
CA LEU A 510 19.08 22.95 -7.35
C LEU A 510 19.86 21.67 -7.64
N GLU A 511 20.16 21.38 -8.91
CA GLU A 511 21.02 20.27 -9.30
C GLU A 511 22.44 20.45 -8.75
N THR A 512 22.98 21.67 -8.82
CA THR A 512 24.30 22.00 -8.26
C THR A 512 24.29 21.84 -6.73
N VAL A 513 23.28 22.40 -6.05
CA VAL A 513 23.09 22.25 -4.60
C VAL A 513 22.87 20.79 -4.22
N TRP A 514 22.16 20.02 -5.05
CA TRP A 514 21.90 18.59 -4.83
C TRP A 514 23.19 17.78 -4.89
N ARG A 515 24.12 18.10 -5.80
CA ARG A 515 25.45 17.44 -5.84
C ARG A 515 26.21 17.62 -4.52
N PHE A 516 26.19 18.82 -3.93
CA PHE A 516 26.77 19.05 -2.59
C PHE A 516 25.93 18.39 -1.48
N GLY A 517 24.60 18.45 -1.63
CA GLY A 517 23.65 17.84 -0.71
C GLY A 517 23.87 16.34 -0.55
N ARG A 518 24.21 15.61 -1.63
CA ARG A 518 24.55 14.19 -1.56
C ARG A 518 25.73 13.90 -0.62
N TRP A 519 26.81 14.68 -0.70
CA TRP A 519 27.96 14.53 0.20
C TRP A 519 27.60 14.83 1.65
N ILE A 520 26.78 15.86 1.88
CA ILE A 520 26.27 16.20 3.22
C ILE A 520 25.38 15.07 3.75
N LEU A 521 24.51 14.50 2.91
CA LEU A 521 23.67 13.37 3.26
C LEU A 521 24.53 12.13 3.56
N LEU A 522 25.58 11.87 2.79
CA LEU A 522 26.48 10.73 3.01
C LEU A 522 27.23 10.89 4.34
N TYR A 523 27.76 12.08 4.59
CA TYR A 523 28.37 12.42 5.85
C TYR A 523 27.37 12.24 7.01
N ALA A 524 26.16 12.79 6.90
CA ALA A 524 25.13 12.67 7.92
C ALA A 524 24.72 11.21 8.17
N TYR A 525 24.69 10.39 7.11
CA TYR A 525 24.36 8.96 7.16
C TYR A 525 25.45 8.17 7.90
N ILE A 526 26.73 8.39 7.57
CA ILE A 526 27.88 7.77 8.26
C ILE A 526 27.99 8.27 9.71
N PHE A 527 27.84 9.57 9.93
CA PHE A 527 27.88 10.19 11.25
C PHE A 527 26.78 9.63 12.16
N SER A 528 25.57 9.49 11.65
CA SER A 528 24.45 8.84 12.35
C SER A 528 24.78 7.41 12.77
N PHE A 529 25.45 6.64 11.90
CA PHE A 529 25.95 5.31 12.24
C PHE A 529 26.96 5.30 13.39
N ILE A 530 27.91 6.23 13.37
CA ILE A 530 28.92 6.38 14.43
C ILE A 530 28.24 6.75 15.76
N VAL A 531 27.31 7.70 15.73
CA VAL A 531 26.54 8.10 16.92
C VAL A 531 25.77 6.91 17.47
N TRP A 532 25.08 6.15 16.61
CA TRP A 532 24.35 4.96 17.04
C TRP A 532 25.29 3.93 17.71
N LEU A 533 26.43 3.60 17.10
CA LEU A 533 27.41 2.68 17.69
C LEU A 533 27.91 3.17 19.07
N ALA A 534 28.06 4.48 19.25
CA ALA A 534 28.49 5.06 20.52
C ALA A 534 27.43 4.96 21.62
N VAL A 535 26.13 5.01 21.27
CA VAL A 535 25.01 4.96 22.24
C VAL A 535 24.34 3.58 22.34
N GLU A 536 24.68 2.63 21.46
CA GLU A 536 24.01 1.34 21.29
C GLU A 536 23.76 0.61 22.61
N LYS A 537 24.76 0.52 23.49
CA LYS A 537 24.65 -0.19 24.77
C LYS A 537 23.54 0.37 25.66
N ASN A 538 23.38 1.69 25.70
CA ASN A 538 22.41 2.39 26.55
C ASN A 538 21.13 2.80 25.81
N PHE A 539 21.11 2.67 24.47
CA PHE A 539 19.97 3.07 23.68
C PHE A 539 18.80 2.12 23.90
N ASN A 540 17.63 2.68 24.21
CA ASN A 540 16.37 1.96 24.24
C ASN A 540 15.32 2.86 23.59
N LEU A 541 14.75 2.39 22.49
CA LEU A 541 13.73 3.10 21.74
C LEU A 541 12.63 3.72 22.63
N TRP A 542 12.10 2.95 23.58
CA TRP A 542 10.94 3.37 24.38
C TRP A 542 11.29 4.43 25.41
N GLU A 543 12.52 4.41 25.90
CA GLU A 543 13.05 5.42 26.82
C GLU A 543 13.35 6.73 26.09
N TRP A 544 13.68 6.65 24.79
CA TRP A 544 14.09 7.80 23.97
C TRP A 544 12.94 8.46 23.18
N GLY A 545 11.69 8.18 23.55
CA GLY A 545 10.50 8.82 22.97
C GLY A 545 9.63 7.91 22.10
N GLY A 546 10.05 6.67 21.85
CA GLY A 546 9.26 5.66 21.13
C GLY A 546 8.69 6.17 19.81
N TYR A 547 7.36 6.14 19.68
CA TYR A 547 6.66 6.61 18.48
C TYR A 547 6.65 8.13 18.28
N SER A 548 6.85 8.90 19.35
CA SER A 548 6.68 10.36 19.33
C SER A 548 7.92 11.09 18.83
N SER A 549 9.10 10.48 18.96
CA SER A 549 10.37 11.06 18.53
C SER A 549 11.29 9.93 18.09
N VAL A 550 11.62 9.91 16.79
CA VAL A 550 12.60 8.98 16.24
C VAL A 550 13.94 9.70 16.18
N PRO A 551 14.97 9.28 16.94
CA PRO A 551 16.26 9.94 16.91
C PRO A 551 16.88 9.88 15.52
N PHE A 552 17.46 11.00 15.07
CA PHE A 552 17.99 11.12 13.70
C PHE A 552 19.04 10.05 13.38
N PHE A 553 19.83 9.63 14.38
CA PHE A 553 20.92 8.68 14.19
C PHE A 553 20.44 7.25 13.89
N VAL A 554 19.14 6.98 14.05
CA VAL A 554 18.52 5.67 13.76
C VAL A 554 18.12 5.53 12.29
N PHE A 555 18.01 6.63 11.54
CA PHE A 555 17.59 6.59 10.13
C PHE A 555 18.47 5.71 9.23
N PRO A 556 19.81 5.70 9.34
CA PRO A 556 20.64 4.81 8.53
C PRO A 556 20.33 3.33 8.76
N LEU A 557 20.11 2.94 10.02
CA LEU A 557 19.73 1.57 10.35
C LEU A 557 18.41 1.23 9.73
N ARG A 558 17.43 2.13 9.79
CA ARG A 558 16.09 1.91 9.23
C ARG A 558 16.09 1.81 7.71
N PHE A 559 16.83 2.68 7.02
CA PHE A 559 16.87 2.69 5.57
C PHE A 559 17.84 1.66 4.98
N GLY A 560 18.75 1.11 5.77
CA GLY A 560 19.60 -0.01 5.36
C GLY A 560 20.44 0.30 4.12
N ALA A 561 20.71 -0.75 3.34
CA ALA A 561 21.40 -0.64 2.06
C ALA A 561 20.68 0.31 1.07
N VAL A 562 19.36 0.44 1.16
CA VAL A 562 18.58 1.33 0.28
C VAL A 562 18.90 2.80 0.56
N GLY A 563 18.97 3.17 1.83
CA GLY A 563 19.35 4.51 2.25
C GLY A 563 20.77 4.85 1.81
N LEU A 564 21.69 3.90 1.95
CA LEU A 564 23.07 4.06 1.48
C LEU A 564 23.10 4.29 -0.04
N LEU A 565 22.43 3.44 -0.82
CA LEU A 565 22.34 3.55 -2.27
C LEU A 565 21.68 4.84 -2.75
N ALA A 566 20.71 5.38 -1.99
CA ALA A 566 20.04 6.63 -2.34
C ALA A 566 20.93 7.87 -2.14
N VAL A 567 21.92 7.76 -1.25
CA VAL A 567 22.79 8.85 -0.84
C VAL A 567 24.13 8.84 -1.59
N THR A 568 24.60 7.67 -2.03
CA THR A 568 25.73 7.50 -2.96
C THR A 568 25.30 7.77 -4.41
#